data_AF-A0A2K9K6T6-F1
#
_entry.id   AF-A0A2K9K6T6-F1
#
_cell.length_a   1.000
_cell.length_b   1.000
_cell.length_c   1.000
_cell.angle_alpha   90.00
_cell.angle_beta   90.00
_cell.angle_gamma   90.00
#
_symmetry.space_group_name_H-M   'P 1'
#
loop_
_entity.id
_entity.type
_entity.pdbx_description
1 polymer ?
#
loop_
_entity_poly.entity_id
_entity_poly.type
_entity_poly.pdbx_seq_one_letter_code
_entity_poly.pdbx_strand_id
1 'polypeptide(L)'
;MSIKPIKAQYYCNNIEHCSNARAHKLFTKSYANKCGVCAQPLLFARWHFSFVTSFSWVLCLSTLAALSYPYFFPKEYENITFSGVKTEVQESNAVVEVTIHRTTGIDLVQQIELITEDGTAKAAEDYRALDIALQFQPGEVQKSINIPIIPDSDVYENNEMFYIKLKNVKGQPSHIVMIVEAGVNKDLVEKSSLLVSNLSALAADLSNDLKQLEILGNYLSTKENPKANLVKNYRNTQDNIQRAREKYIVLFNEALDLDPNVLRNALDSHLEALKKQQFHTQYEATTVMKAQLLDYLSSRVSNSPKWLEELGEVVKLEVKANNNGSVI
;
A
#
# COMPACT_ATOMS: atom_id res chain seq x y z
N MET A 1 25.96 -49.11 -33.54
CA MET A 1 26.21 -48.27 -34.75
C MET A 1 26.87 -46.99 -34.27
N SER A 2 28.09 -46.69 -34.74
CA SER A 2 28.92 -45.59 -34.23
C SER A 2 28.31 -44.22 -34.56
N ILE A 3 27.84 -43.51 -33.54
CA ILE A 3 27.38 -42.12 -33.68
C ILE A 3 28.64 -41.24 -33.69
N LYS A 4 29.22 -41.00 -34.87
CA LYS A 4 30.23 -39.95 -35.02
C LYS A 4 29.53 -38.63 -35.30
N PRO A 5 29.78 -37.58 -34.52
CA PRO A 5 29.11 -36.31 -34.72
C PRO A 5 29.73 -35.55 -35.92
N ILE A 6 28.87 -34.94 -36.76
CA ILE A 6 29.26 -34.56 -38.13
C ILE A 6 29.98 -33.20 -38.23
N LYS A 7 29.96 -32.33 -37.21
CA LYS A 7 30.88 -31.18 -37.04
C LYS A 7 30.55 -30.42 -35.75
N ALA A 8 31.57 -30.03 -34.98
CA ALA A 8 31.41 -29.12 -33.84
C ALA A 8 31.39 -27.67 -34.34
N GLN A 9 30.46 -26.87 -33.83
CA GLN A 9 30.35 -25.44 -34.14
C GLN A 9 30.71 -24.59 -32.91
N TYR A 10 31.35 -23.45 -33.13
CA TYR A 10 31.80 -22.53 -32.09
C TYR A 10 31.45 -21.07 -32.43
N TYR A 11 31.34 -20.20 -31.41
CA TYR A 11 31.03 -18.76 -31.56
C TYR A 11 31.85 -17.87 -30.60
N CYS A 12 31.90 -16.56 -30.89
CA CYS A 12 32.57 -15.55 -30.04
C CYS A 12 31.54 -14.81 -29.17
N ASN A 13 31.83 -14.63 -27.88
CA ASN A 13 30.91 -13.99 -26.91
C ASN A 13 31.17 -12.48 -26.71
N ASN A 14 32.21 -11.91 -27.33
CA ASN A 14 32.50 -10.47 -27.25
C ASN A 14 31.74 -9.70 -28.34
N ILE A 15 30.46 -9.44 -28.08
CA ILE A 15 29.50 -8.90 -29.06
C ILE A 15 29.80 -7.42 -29.39
N GLU A 16 30.20 -6.63 -28.40
CA GLU A 16 30.42 -5.18 -28.56
C GLU A 16 31.55 -4.86 -29.55
N HIS A 17 32.64 -5.63 -29.52
CA HIS A 17 33.78 -5.46 -30.43
C HIS A 17 33.66 -6.23 -31.74
N CYS A 18 32.72 -7.17 -31.84
CA CYS A 18 32.51 -8.00 -33.02
C CYS A 18 31.07 -7.83 -33.47
N SER A 19 30.71 -6.62 -33.90
CA SER A 19 29.35 -6.20 -34.26
C SER A 19 28.71 -7.07 -35.36
N ASN A 20 29.50 -7.87 -36.07
CA ASN A 20 29.08 -8.86 -37.07
C ASN A 20 29.25 -10.34 -36.62
N ALA A 21 29.41 -10.64 -35.33
CA ALA A 21 29.65 -11.99 -34.82
C ALA A 21 28.51 -12.99 -35.13
N ARG A 22 27.27 -12.52 -35.33
CA ARG A 22 26.16 -13.36 -35.82
C ARG A 22 26.25 -13.67 -37.32
N ALA A 23 26.94 -12.83 -38.12
CA ALA A 23 27.15 -13.02 -39.55
C ALA A 23 28.43 -13.85 -39.85
N HIS A 24 29.38 -13.92 -38.91
CA HIS A 24 30.45 -14.92 -38.95
C HIS A 24 29.88 -16.30 -38.64
N LYS A 25 29.39 -16.97 -39.69
CA LYS A 25 28.96 -18.37 -39.67
C LYS A 25 29.96 -19.22 -38.88
N LEU A 26 29.47 -19.73 -37.75
CA LEU A 26 29.84 -20.98 -37.07
C LEU A 26 31.03 -21.68 -37.75
N PHE A 27 32.24 -21.42 -37.28
CA PHE A 27 33.43 -22.06 -37.83
C PHE A 27 33.33 -23.56 -37.58
N THR A 28 33.20 -24.34 -38.64
CA THR A 28 33.41 -25.78 -38.56
C THR A 28 34.90 -26.00 -38.38
N LYS A 29 35.28 -26.59 -37.25
CA LYS A 29 36.68 -26.76 -36.83
C LYS A 29 37.53 -27.30 -38.00
N SER A 30 38.53 -26.52 -38.41
CA SER A 30 39.77 -27.11 -38.91
C SER A 30 40.89 -26.77 -37.93
N TYR A 31 41.25 -25.51 -37.64
CA TYR A 31 42.39 -25.23 -36.72
C TYR A 31 42.39 -23.92 -35.89
N ALA A 32 41.30 -23.14 -35.80
CA ALA A 32 41.30 -21.88 -35.05
C ALA A 32 40.67 -21.99 -33.64
N ASN A 33 41.44 -21.71 -32.58
CA ASN A 33 40.98 -21.70 -31.17
C ASN A 33 40.59 -20.31 -30.65
N LYS A 34 40.82 -19.26 -31.46
CA LYS A 34 40.55 -17.85 -31.13
C LYS A 34 39.79 -17.17 -32.27
N CYS A 35 39.00 -16.16 -31.95
CA CYS A 35 38.31 -15.32 -32.91
C CYS A 35 39.31 -14.52 -33.74
N GLY A 36 39.18 -14.52 -35.06
CA GLY A 36 40.09 -13.80 -35.96
C GLY A 36 39.98 -12.27 -35.90
N VAL A 37 38.97 -11.72 -35.19
CA VAL A 37 38.72 -10.27 -35.10
C VAL A 37 39.21 -9.72 -33.76
N CYS A 38 38.76 -10.29 -32.64
CA CYS A 38 39.10 -9.81 -31.29
C CYS A 38 40.12 -10.70 -30.56
N ALA A 39 40.64 -11.76 -31.18
CA ALA A 39 41.60 -12.71 -30.61
C ALA A 39 41.14 -13.45 -29.32
N GLN A 40 39.87 -13.33 -28.92
CA GLN A 40 39.29 -14.02 -27.77
C GLN A 40 38.98 -15.51 -28.07
N PRO A 41 38.98 -16.41 -27.07
CA PRO A 41 38.67 -17.82 -27.27
C PRO A 41 37.23 -18.06 -27.75
N LEU A 42 37.04 -19.06 -28.62
CA LEU A 42 35.72 -19.44 -29.14
C LEU A 42 35.04 -20.46 -28.21
N LEU A 43 33.73 -20.29 -27.98
CA LEU A 43 32.90 -21.16 -27.14
C LEU A 43 32.11 -22.17 -27.98
N PHE A 44 31.88 -23.38 -27.46
CA PHE A 44 31.17 -24.45 -28.15
C PHE A 44 29.65 -24.21 -28.19
N ALA A 45 29.02 -24.42 -29.35
CA ALA A 45 27.60 -24.16 -29.56
C ALA A 45 26.71 -25.41 -29.50
N ARG A 46 26.85 -26.36 -30.43
CA ARG A 46 26.05 -27.61 -30.49
C ARG A 46 26.58 -28.60 -31.53
N TRP A 47 26.09 -29.85 -31.46
CA TRP A 47 26.20 -30.86 -32.52
C TRP A 47 24.91 -30.92 -33.36
N HIS A 48 25.03 -31.19 -34.66
CA HIS A 48 23.90 -31.50 -35.55
C HIS A 48 23.90 -32.99 -35.91
N PHE A 49 22.72 -33.62 -35.82
CA PHE A 49 22.47 -35.00 -36.28
C PHE A 49 21.32 -34.99 -37.29
N SER A 50 21.42 -35.78 -38.36
CA SER A 50 20.32 -36.01 -39.31
C SER A 50 19.83 -37.46 -39.16
N PHE A 51 18.52 -37.64 -38.96
CA PHE A 51 17.89 -38.96 -38.85
C PHE A 51 17.45 -39.47 -40.23
N VAL A 52 17.80 -40.72 -40.56
CA VAL A 52 17.19 -41.49 -41.65
C VAL A 52 16.13 -42.40 -41.03
N THR A 53 14.92 -42.36 -41.59
CA THR A 53 13.72 -43.01 -41.08
C THR A 53 13.77 -44.54 -41.25
N SER A 54 13.61 -45.29 -40.16
CA SER A 54 13.28 -46.72 -40.22
C SER A 54 12.25 -47.09 -39.14
N PHE A 55 11.30 -47.91 -39.59
CA PHE A 55 9.91 -48.08 -39.15
C PHE A 55 9.67 -48.74 -37.76
N SER A 56 10.65 -48.71 -36.84
CA SER A 56 10.56 -49.40 -35.54
C SER A 56 10.45 -48.46 -34.33
N TRP A 57 10.55 -47.14 -34.54
CA TRP A 57 10.49 -46.12 -33.48
C TRP A 57 9.11 -45.49 -33.24
N VAL A 58 8.10 -45.81 -34.06
CA VAL A 58 6.75 -45.19 -33.92
C VAL A 58 5.99 -45.75 -32.70
N LEU A 59 6.31 -46.98 -32.25
CA LEU A 59 5.66 -47.59 -31.08
C LEU A 59 6.25 -47.17 -29.72
N CYS A 60 7.49 -46.63 -29.70
CA CYS A 60 8.13 -46.23 -28.43
C CYS A 60 8.04 -44.71 -28.17
N LEU A 61 7.91 -43.88 -29.21
CA LEU A 61 7.66 -42.44 -29.04
C LEU A 61 6.18 -42.11 -28.76
N SER A 62 5.24 -42.96 -29.18
CA SER A 62 3.81 -42.73 -28.93
C SER A 62 3.42 -42.95 -27.46
N THR A 63 4.06 -43.88 -26.75
CA THR A 63 3.78 -44.14 -25.33
C THR A 63 4.34 -43.06 -24.41
N LEU A 64 5.55 -42.55 -24.68
CA LEU A 64 6.14 -41.42 -23.94
C LEU A 64 5.46 -40.08 -24.27
N ALA A 65 5.08 -39.86 -25.53
CA ALA A 65 4.26 -38.70 -25.90
C ALA A 65 2.88 -38.77 -25.22
N ALA A 66 2.21 -39.93 -25.19
CA ALA A 66 0.92 -40.10 -24.53
C ALA A 66 0.98 -39.85 -23.01
N LEU A 67 2.12 -40.14 -22.36
CA LEU A 67 2.34 -39.83 -20.94
C LEU A 67 2.66 -38.35 -20.68
N SER A 68 3.18 -37.61 -21.67
CA SER A 68 3.42 -36.16 -21.57
C SER A 68 2.27 -35.29 -22.13
N TYR A 69 1.35 -35.88 -22.91
CA TYR A 69 0.20 -35.19 -23.49
C TYR A 69 -0.78 -34.58 -22.47
N PRO A 70 -1.03 -35.14 -21.27
CA PRO A 70 -1.93 -34.47 -20.31
C PRO A 70 -1.33 -33.22 -19.67
N TYR A 71 -0.03 -32.93 -19.85
CA TYR A 71 0.62 -31.77 -19.25
C TYR A 71 0.73 -30.54 -20.14
N PHE A 72 0.52 -30.67 -21.46
CA PHE A 72 0.75 -29.55 -22.38
C PHE A 72 -0.51 -28.79 -22.80
N PHE A 73 -1.70 -29.39 -22.62
CA PHE A 73 -2.98 -28.71 -22.75
C PHE A 73 -3.93 -29.25 -21.69
N PRO A 74 -4.12 -28.56 -20.56
CA PRO A 74 -5.11 -29.02 -19.59
C PRO A 74 -6.48 -29.05 -20.25
N LYS A 75 -7.28 -30.06 -19.91
CA LYS A 75 -8.63 -30.22 -20.45
C LYS A 75 -9.50 -29.05 -19.98
N GLU A 76 -9.96 -28.23 -20.92
CA GLU A 76 -10.88 -27.12 -20.63
C GLU A 76 -12.35 -27.58 -20.64
N TYR A 77 -13.14 -27.06 -19.71
CA TYR A 77 -14.58 -27.30 -19.60
C TYR A 77 -15.37 -26.04 -20.00
N GLU A 78 -16.43 -26.19 -20.79
CA GLU A 78 -17.28 -25.05 -21.23
C GLU A 78 -18.56 -24.89 -20.40
N ASN A 79 -18.80 -25.83 -19.49
CA ASN A 79 -20.05 -26.04 -18.76
C ASN A 79 -19.96 -25.66 -17.27
N ILE A 80 -18.91 -24.93 -16.88
CA ILE A 80 -18.64 -24.50 -15.51
C ILE A 80 -18.62 -22.98 -15.45
N THR A 81 -19.42 -22.40 -14.55
CA THR A 81 -19.55 -20.94 -14.39
C THR A 81 -19.73 -20.56 -12.92
N PHE A 82 -19.41 -19.32 -12.56
CA PHE A 82 -19.85 -18.75 -11.28
C PHE A 82 -21.37 -18.49 -11.29
N SER A 83 -22.01 -18.48 -10.12
CA SER A 83 -23.43 -18.10 -9.98
C SER A 83 -23.70 -16.63 -10.32
N GLY A 84 -22.68 -15.78 -10.22
CA GLY A 84 -22.75 -14.36 -10.54
C GLY A 84 -21.38 -13.80 -10.93
N VAL A 85 -21.33 -12.50 -11.25
CA VAL A 85 -20.08 -11.81 -11.64
C VAL A 85 -19.44 -11.09 -10.45
N LYS A 86 -20.23 -10.75 -9.43
CA LYS A 86 -19.81 -10.00 -8.25
C LYS A 86 -20.49 -10.54 -6.99
N THR A 87 -19.75 -10.59 -5.89
CA THR A 87 -20.27 -10.77 -4.53
C THR A 87 -19.77 -9.64 -3.65
N GLU A 88 -20.65 -9.08 -2.82
CA GLU A 88 -20.30 -8.10 -1.79
C GLU A 88 -20.30 -8.79 -0.43
N VAL A 89 -19.26 -8.55 0.36
CA VAL A 89 -19.12 -9.10 1.71
C VAL A 89 -18.72 -7.96 2.64
N GLN A 90 -19.30 -7.90 3.85
CA GLN A 90 -18.82 -6.97 4.85
C GLN A 90 -17.46 -7.45 5.37
N GLU A 91 -16.52 -6.55 5.56
CA GLU A 91 -15.17 -6.87 6.06
C GLU A 91 -15.21 -7.57 7.43
N SER A 92 -16.17 -7.17 8.29
CA SER A 92 -16.47 -7.84 9.56
C SER A 92 -16.92 -9.32 9.44
N ASN A 93 -17.27 -9.79 8.24
CA ASN A 93 -17.59 -11.20 8.03
C ASN A 93 -16.30 -12.00 7.87
N ALA A 94 -16.12 -13.05 8.68
CA ALA A 94 -14.93 -13.89 8.62
C ALA A 94 -14.72 -14.62 7.27
N VAL A 95 -15.78 -14.79 6.46
CA VAL A 95 -15.75 -15.53 5.20
C VAL A 95 -16.70 -14.94 4.17
N VAL A 96 -16.30 -15.02 2.90
CA VAL A 96 -17.19 -14.88 1.74
C VAL A 96 -17.42 -16.25 1.10
N GLU A 97 -18.67 -16.57 0.80
CA GLU A 97 -19.06 -17.80 0.10
C GLU A 97 -19.30 -17.49 -1.38
N VAL A 98 -18.62 -18.21 -2.28
CA VAL A 98 -18.80 -18.11 -3.73
C VAL A 98 -19.21 -19.46 -4.27
N THR A 99 -20.31 -19.47 -5.04
CA THR A 99 -20.86 -20.69 -5.64
C THR A 99 -20.46 -20.82 -7.11
N ILE A 100 -20.05 -22.03 -7.48
CA ILE A 100 -19.71 -22.45 -8.84
C ILE A 100 -20.72 -23.50 -9.29
N HIS A 101 -21.27 -23.34 -10.49
CA HIS A 101 -22.21 -24.27 -11.08
C HIS A 101 -21.62 -25.06 -12.25
N ARG A 102 -22.13 -26.27 -12.41
CA ARG A 102 -21.90 -27.14 -13.55
C ARG A 102 -23.24 -27.46 -14.24
N THR A 103 -23.39 -27.08 -15.52
CA THR A 103 -24.67 -27.17 -16.24
C THR A 103 -24.87 -28.46 -17.01
N THR A 104 -23.81 -29.01 -17.61
CA THR A 104 -23.83 -30.26 -18.39
C THR A 104 -22.67 -31.17 -17.99
N GLY A 105 -22.52 -32.35 -18.63
CA GLY A 105 -21.40 -33.26 -18.34
C GLY A 105 -21.42 -33.82 -16.91
N ILE A 106 -22.62 -33.92 -16.31
CA ILE A 106 -22.84 -34.23 -14.90
C ILE A 106 -22.43 -35.67 -14.55
N ASP A 107 -22.48 -36.59 -15.53
CA ASP A 107 -22.16 -38.01 -15.31
C ASP A 107 -20.66 -38.29 -15.21
N LEU A 108 -19.82 -37.30 -15.50
CA LEU A 108 -18.37 -37.43 -15.53
C LEU A 108 -17.71 -36.66 -14.38
N VAL A 109 -16.54 -37.12 -13.97
CA VAL A 109 -15.64 -36.36 -13.12
C VAL A 109 -15.04 -35.20 -13.91
N GLN A 110 -15.09 -33.99 -13.36
CA GLN A 110 -14.45 -32.80 -13.94
C GLN A 110 -13.58 -32.12 -12.89
N GLN A 111 -12.34 -31.80 -13.24
CA GLN A 111 -11.38 -31.15 -12.35
C GLN A 111 -10.97 -29.78 -12.89
N ILE A 112 -11.17 -28.75 -12.08
CA ILE A 112 -10.78 -27.37 -12.37
C ILE A 112 -9.83 -26.86 -11.29
N GLU A 113 -9.24 -25.69 -11.50
CA GLU A 113 -8.48 -24.99 -10.46
C GLU A 113 -9.12 -23.64 -10.17
N LEU A 114 -9.11 -23.24 -8.90
CA LEU A 114 -9.53 -21.94 -8.43
C LEU A 114 -8.32 -21.22 -7.85
N ILE A 115 -8.06 -20.03 -8.36
CA ILE A 115 -7.05 -19.12 -7.82
C ILE A 115 -7.67 -17.78 -7.45
N THR A 116 -7.18 -17.17 -6.39
CA THR A 116 -7.45 -15.76 -6.07
C THR A 116 -6.34 -14.87 -6.59
N GLU A 117 -6.69 -13.64 -6.98
CA GLU A 117 -5.74 -12.62 -7.44
C GLU A 117 -6.07 -11.27 -6.82
N ASP A 118 -5.04 -10.56 -6.38
CA ASP A 118 -5.18 -9.23 -5.76
C ASP A 118 -5.82 -8.22 -6.70
N GLY A 119 -6.58 -7.31 -6.11
CA GLY A 119 -7.02 -6.08 -6.74
C GLY A 119 -6.50 -4.90 -5.94
N THR A 120 -7.42 -4.08 -5.41
CA THR A 120 -7.06 -3.14 -4.35
C THR A 120 -6.78 -3.89 -3.05
N ALA A 121 -7.64 -4.86 -2.73
CA ALA A 121 -7.42 -5.81 -1.64
C ALA A 121 -6.22 -6.73 -1.95
N LYS A 122 -5.38 -6.93 -0.93
CA LYS A 122 -4.15 -7.69 -0.89
C LYS A 122 -4.28 -8.96 -0.08
N ALA A 123 -3.75 -10.05 -0.63
CA ALA A 123 -3.62 -11.29 0.09
C ALA A 123 -2.77 -11.13 1.35
N ALA A 124 -3.17 -11.80 2.43
CA ALA A 124 -2.61 -11.75 3.78
C ALA A 124 -2.87 -10.46 4.58
N GLU A 125 -3.36 -9.40 3.93
CA GLU A 125 -3.83 -8.18 4.58
C GLU A 125 -5.36 -8.23 4.71
N ASP A 126 -6.09 -8.39 3.60
CA ASP A 126 -7.58 -8.27 3.58
C ASP A 126 -8.28 -9.62 3.35
N TYR A 127 -7.58 -10.58 2.76
CA TYR A 127 -8.12 -11.93 2.53
C TYR A 127 -7.03 -13.01 2.50
N ARG A 128 -7.42 -14.27 2.70
CA ARG A 128 -6.50 -15.40 2.53
C ARG A 128 -6.55 -15.94 1.12
N ALA A 129 -5.42 -15.83 0.41
CA ALA A 129 -5.30 -16.36 -0.93
C ALA A 129 -5.56 -17.86 -1.01
N LEU A 130 -6.25 -18.28 -2.07
CA LEU A 130 -6.48 -19.68 -2.42
C LEU A 130 -5.82 -20.00 -3.75
N ASP A 131 -5.22 -21.19 -3.81
CA ASP A 131 -4.81 -21.89 -5.04
C ASP A 131 -5.13 -23.37 -4.82
N ILE A 132 -6.31 -23.80 -5.28
CA ILE A 132 -6.87 -25.12 -4.97
C ILE A 132 -7.44 -25.80 -6.21
N ALA A 133 -7.33 -27.13 -6.25
CA ALA A 133 -8.01 -27.96 -7.23
C ALA A 133 -9.43 -28.33 -6.75
N LEU A 134 -10.42 -28.18 -7.62
CA LEU A 134 -11.81 -28.54 -7.38
C LEU A 134 -12.22 -29.69 -8.29
N GLN A 135 -12.79 -30.74 -7.71
CA GLN A 135 -13.26 -31.91 -8.44
C GLN A 135 -14.77 -32.09 -8.28
N PHE A 136 -15.50 -31.94 -9.38
CA PHE A 136 -16.91 -32.28 -9.44
C PHE A 136 -17.07 -33.79 -9.63
N GLN A 137 -17.73 -34.44 -8.67
CA GLN A 137 -18.08 -35.86 -8.78
C GLN A 137 -19.29 -36.07 -9.70
N PRO A 138 -19.53 -37.29 -10.22
CA PRO A 138 -20.74 -37.58 -10.97
C PRO A 138 -21.99 -37.19 -10.16
N GLY A 139 -22.93 -36.47 -10.79
CA GLY A 139 -24.15 -35.96 -10.13
C GLY A 139 -24.01 -34.60 -9.44
N GLU A 140 -22.79 -34.09 -9.20
CA GLU A 140 -22.57 -32.83 -8.49
C GLU A 140 -22.79 -31.61 -9.39
N VAL A 141 -23.81 -30.79 -9.16
CA VAL A 141 -24.14 -29.65 -10.03
C VAL A 141 -23.63 -28.30 -9.52
N GLN A 142 -23.14 -28.24 -8.27
CA GLN A 142 -22.63 -27.02 -7.67
C GLN A 142 -21.59 -27.30 -6.59
N LYS A 143 -20.69 -26.33 -6.36
CA LYS A 143 -19.78 -26.28 -5.21
C LYS A 143 -19.78 -24.87 -4.60
N SER A 144 -19.83 -24.82 -3.27
CA SER A 144 -19.60 -23.61 -2.49
C SER A 144 -18.15 -23.54 -2.02
N ILE A 145 -17.52 -22.39 -2.23
CA ILE A 145 -16.13 -22.13 -1.82
C ILE A 145 -16.13 -20.99 -0.82
N ASN A 146 -15.52 -21.22 0.34
CA ASN A 146 -15.37 -20.20 1.38
C ASN A 146 -13.97 -19.60 1.29
N ILE A 147 -13.89 -18.29 1.09
CA ILE A 147 -12.65 -17.52 1.12
C ILE A 147 -12.63 -16.75 2.44
N PRO A 148 -11.62 -16.96 3.31
CA PRO A 148 -11.50 -16.19 4.53
C PRO A 148 -11.18 -14.73 4.24
N ILE A 149 -11.96 -13.83 4.84
CA ILE A 149 -11.69 -12.40 4.89
C ILE A 149 -10.93 -12.13 6.19
N ILE A 150 -9.93 -11.26 6.12
CA ILE A 150 -9.14 -10.85 7.27
C ILE A 150 -9.70 -9.49 7.67
N PRO A 151 -10.45 -9.39 8.77
CA PRO A 151 -10.84 -8.09 9.29
C PRO A 151 -9.61 -7.42 9.89
N ASP A 152 -9.38 -6.18 9.54
CA ASP A 152 -8.38 -5.36 10.18
C ASP A 152 -8.97 -4.55 11.36
N SER A 153 -8.15 -3.70 11.96
CA SER A 153 -8.56 -2.83 13.08
C SER A 153 -8.84 -1.39 12.64
N ASP A 154 -8.63 -1.10 11.37
CA ASP A 154 -8.77 0.22 10.81
C ASP A 154 -10.25 0.46 10.52
N VAL A 155 -10.87 1.23 11.41
CA VAL A 155 -12.28 1.63 11.34
C VAL A 155 -12.62 2.42 10.06
N TYR A 156 -11.62 2.69 9.20
CA TYR A 156 -11.72 3.53 8.03
C TYR A 156 -10.83 3.02 6.90
N GLU A 157 -11.40 2.20 6.04
CA GLU A 157 -10.83 1.87 4.75
C GLU A 157 -11.82 2.19 3.61
N ASN A 158 -11.34 2.26 2.38
CA ASN A 158 -12.23 2.33 1.22
C ASN A 158 -12.73 0.91 0.92
N ASN A 159 -13.89 0.78 0.29
CA ASN A 159 -14.29 -0.53 -0.25
C ASN A 159 -13.19 -1.07 -1.17
N GLU A 160 -12.82 -2.31 -0.92
CA GLU A 160 -11.77 -2.97 -1.65
C GLU A 160 -12.30 -4.14 -2.46
N MET A 161 -11.49 -4.63 -3.39
CA MET A 161 -11.87 -5.78 -4.19
C MET A 161 -10.69 -6.64 -4.58
N PHE A 162 -10.94 -7.94 -4.67
CA PHE A 162 -10.06 -8.96 -5.24
C PHE A 162 -10.82 -9.83 -6.23
N TYR A 163 -10.10 -10.70 -6.94
CA TYR A 163 -10.66 -11.54 -8.00
C TYR A 163 -10.51 -13.02 -7.68
N ILE A 164 -11.48 -13.82 -8.15
CA ILE A 164 -11.42 -15.28 -8.18
C ILE A 164 -11.44 -15.72 -9.64
N LYS A 165 -10.45 -16.50 -10.07
CA LYS A 165 -10.34 -17.00 -11.44
C LYS A 165 -10.42 -18.52 -11.46
N LEU A 166 -11.15 -19.06 -12.43
CA LEU A 166 -11.15 -20.50 -12.73
C LEU A 166 -10.20 -20.81 -13.87
N LYS A 167 -9.30 -21.77 -13.67
CA LYS A 167 -8.51 -22.37 -14.75
C LYS A 167 -9.12 -23.70 -15.18
N ASN A 168 -8.69 -24.16 -16.36
CA ASN A 168 -9.23 -25.37 -17.01
C ASN A 168 -10.73 -25.20 -17.34
N VAL A 169 -11.19 -23.97 -17.47
CA VAL A 169 -12.54 -23.59 -17.89
C VAL A 169 -12.41 -22.64 -19.07
N LYS A 170 -13.14 -22.90 -20.14
CA LYS A 170 -13.06 -22.10 -21.37
C LYS A 170 -13.45 -20.66 -21.07
N GLY A 171 -12.64 -19.73 -21.58
CA GLY A 171 -12.83 -18.30 -21.35
C GLY A 171 -12.34 -17.81 -19.98
N GLN A 172 -11.82 -18.70 -19.12
CA GLN A 172 -11.20 -18.38 -17.83
C GLN A 172 -12.05 -17.37 -17.03
N PRO A 173 -13.29 -17.77 -16.65
CA PRO A 173 -14.21 -16.86 -16.00
C PRO A 173 -13.58 -16.29 -14.73
N SER A 174 -13.88 -15.03 -14.48
CA SER A 174 -13.44 -14.28 -13.30
C SER A 174 -14.67 -13.80 -12.53
N HIS A 175 -14.56 -13.80 -11.21
CA HIS A 175 -15.57 -13.30 -10.27
C HIS A 175 -14.94 -12.24 -9.38
N ILE A 176 -15.67 -11.15 -9.16
CA ILE A 176 -15.21 -10.04 -8.32
C ILE A 176 -15.78 -10.25 -6.92
N VAL A 177 -14.90 -10.20 -5.91
CA VAL A 177 -15.34 -10.04 -4.53
C VAL A 177 -15.06 -8.61 -4.12
N MET A 178 -16.09 -7.90 -3.67
CA MET A 178 -15.96 -6.57 -3.09
C MET A 178 -16.11 -6.69 -1.58
N ILE A 179 -15.06 -6.30 -0.87
CA ILE A 179 -15.05 -6.15 0.58
C ILE A 179 -15.61 -4.76 0.87
N VAL A 180 -16.73 -4.73 1.59
CA VAL A 180 -17.46 -3.51 1.94
C VAL A 180 -17.15 -3.18 3.39
N GLU A 181 -16.62 -1.99 3.58
CA GLU A 181 -16.31 -1.49 4.90
C GLU A 181 -17.57 -1.10 5.67
N ALA A 182 -17.51 -1.23 6.99
CA ALA A 182 -18.55 -0.76 7.88
C ALA A 182 -18.61 0.77 7.80
N GLY A 183 -19.45 1.27 6.89
CA GLY A 183 -19.39 2.61 6.33
C GLY A 183 -19.21 3.77 7.31
N VAL A 184 -18.43 4.73 6.81
CA VAL A 184 -18.27 6.11 7.26
C VAL A 184 -19.61 6.75 7.64
N ASN A 185 -19.80 7.12 8.91
CA ASN A 185 -20.78 8.16 9.22
C ASN A 185 -20.20 9.49 8.70
N LYS A 186 -20.63 9.91 7.50
CA LYS A 186 -20.19 11.13 6.83
C LYS A 186 -20.29 12.36 7.75
N ASP A 187 -21.32 12.39 8.61
CA ASP A 187 -21.53 13.48 9.56
C ASP A 187 -20.43 13.50 10.64
N LEU A 188 -19.92 12.34 11.05
CA LEU A 188 -18.79 12.25 12.00
C LEU A 188 -17.48 12.73 11.38
N VAL A 189 -17.25 12.45 10.09
CA VAL A 189 -16.07 12.95 9.37
C VAL A 189 -16.14 14.46 9.22
N GLU A 190 -17.28 15.00 8.80
CA GLU A 190 -17.47 16.44 8.67
C GLU A 190 -17.31 17.14 10.02
N LYS A 191 -17.88 16.58 11.09
CA LYS A 191 -17.72 17.09 12.46
C LYS A 191 -16.26 17.07 12.91
N SER A 192 -15.53 15.97 12.65
CA SER A 192 -14.11 15.84 13.02
C SER A 192 -13.23 16.82 12.24
N SER A 193 -13.46 16.96 10.93
CA SER A 193 -12.74 17.91 10.08
C SER A 193 -12.98 19.35 10.52
N LEU A 194 -14.23 19.71 10.85
CA LEU A 194 -14.57 21.03 11.36
C LEU A 194 -13.90 21.31 12.71
N LEU A 195 -13.91 20.35 13.63
CA LEU A 195 -13.25 20.46 14.93
C LEU A 195 -11.74 20.70 14.75
N VAL A 196 -11.08 19.89 13.92
CA VAL A 196 -9.64 20.01 13.62
C VAL A 196 -9.32 21.37 13.01
N SER A 197 -10.15 21.85 12.08
CA SER A 197 -9.98 23.18 11.46
C SER A 197 -10.07 24.30 12.50
N ASN A 198 -11.06 24.25 13.39
CA ASN A 198 -11.23 25.22 14.47
C ASN A 198 -10.05 25.20 15.46
N LEU A 199 -9.59 24.02 15.86
CA LEU A 199 -8.43 23.84 16.72
C LEU A 199 -7.14 24.35 16.07
N SER A 200 -6.96 24.10 14.77
CA SER A 200 -5.83 24.57 13.98
C SER A 200 -5.80 26.10 13.84
N ALA A 201 -6.96 26.74 13.65
CA ALA A 201 -7.06 28.19 13.61
C ALA A 201 -6.71 28.79 14.99
N LEU A 202 -7.29 28.24 16.05
CA LEU A 202 -7.03 28.66 17.42
C LEU A 202 -5.56 28.49 17.82
N ALA A 203 -4.88 27.45 17.31
CA ALA A 203 -3.46 27.21 17.54
C ALA A 203 -2.60 28.30 16.95
N ALA A 204 -2.88 28.68 15.70
CA ALA A 204 -2.15 29.73 15.02
C ALA A 204 -2.33 31.08 15.72
N ASP A 205 -3.57 31.41 16.11
CA ASP A 205 -3.87 32.65 16.84
C ASP A 205 -3.16 32.70 18.19
N LEU A 206 -3.23 31.61 18.96
CA LEU A 206 -2.56 31.51 20.25
C LEU A 206 -1.03 31.60 20.12
N SER A 207 -0.45 30.95 19.12
CA SER A 207 1.00 31.04 18.84
C SER A 207 1.43 32.48 18.56
N ASN A 208 0.66 33.21 17.75
CA ASN A 208 0.91 34.62 17.46
C ASN A 208 0.79 35.50 18.71
N ASP A 209 -0.25 35.32 19.52
CA ASP A 209 -0.46 36.09 20.75
C ASP A 209 0.66 35.82 21.78
N LEU A 210 1.10 34.57 21.94
CA LEU A 210 2.21 34.21 22.83
C LEU A 210 3.51 34.91 22.42
N LYS A 211 3.82 34.90 21.11
CA LYS A 211 4.99 35.61 20.56
C LYS A 211 4.90 37.11 20.81
N GLN A 212 3.73 37.70 20.62
CA GLN A 212 3.51 39.13 20.89
C GLN A 212 3.68 39.43 22.39
N LEU A 213 3.17 38.57 23.26
CA LEU A 213 3.29 38.72 24.71
C LEU A 213 4.75 38.70 25.16
N GLU A 214 5.55 37.77 24.63
CA GLU A 214 6.98 37.66 24.92
C GLU A 214 7.72 38.94 24.51
N ILE A 215 7.53 39.41 23.27
CA ILE A 215 8.17 40.63 22.76
C ILE A 215 7.82 41.85 23.62
N LEU A 216 6.52 42.02 23.94
CA LEU A 216 6.05 43.13 24.76
C LEU A 216 6.58 43.01 26.20
N GLY A 217 6.58 41.82 26.79
CA GLY A 217 7.10 41.57 28.13
C GLY A 217 8.58 41.92 28.25
N ASN A 218 9.39 41.45 27.31
CA ASN A 218 10.81 41.76 27.24
C ASN A 218 11.04 43.26 27.12
N TYR A 219 10.35 43.95 26.21
CA TYR A 219 10.47 45.40 26.07
C TYR A 219 10.10 46.14 27.36
N LEU A 220 8.95 45.82 27.96
CA LEU A 220 8.43 46.50 29.15
C LEU A 220 9.32 46.31 30.38
N SER A 221 9.96 45.14 30.52
CA SER A 221 10.89 44.85 31.64
C SER A 221 12.11 45.77 31.66
N THR A 222 12.55 46.26 30.49
CA THR A 222 13.75 47.10 30.35
C THR A 222 13.49 48.60 30.46
N LYS A 223 12.24 49.03 30.73
CA LYS A 223 11.84 50.44 30.70
C LYS A 223 11.30 50.92 32.04
N GLU A 224 11.92 51.97 32.56
CA GLU A 224 11.51 52.63 33.81
C GLU A 224 10.16 53.37 33.68
N ASN A 225 9.86 53.91 32.49
CA ASN A 225 8.58 54.56 32.20
C ASN A 225 8.04 54.16 30.81
N PRO A 226 7.39 52.98 30.70
CA PRO A 226 6.90 52.47 29.43
C PRO A 226 5.68 53.23 28.91
N LYS A 227 5.53 53.29 27.58
CA LYS A 227 4.38 53.94 26.94
C LYS A 227 3.06 53.24 27.32
N ALA A 228 2.08 53.99 27.79
CA ALA A 228 0.79 53.46 28.28
C ALA A 228 0.03 52.60 27.25
N ASN A 229 0.14 52.91 25.96
CA ASN A 229 -0.48 52.11 24.90
C ASN A 229 0.15 50.71 24.77
N LEU A 230 1.46 50.57 24.99
CA LEU A 230 2.15 49.27 24.96
C LEU A 230 1.80 48.43 26.19
N VAL A 231 1.65 49.05 27.36
CA VAL A 231 1.15 48.38 28.57
C VAL A 231 -0.28 47.88 28.36
N LYS A 232 -1.14 48.68 27.72
CA LYS A 232 -2.51 48.28 27.36
C LYS A 232 -2.51 47.11 26.38
N ASN A 233 -1.66 47.16 25.34
CA ASN A 233 -1.54 46.06 24.38
C ASN A 233 -1.08 44.76 25.05
N TYR A 234 -0.11 44.83 25.97
CA TYR A 234 0.34 43.66 26.73
C TYR A 234 -0.81 43.00 27.50
N ARG A 235 -1.58 43.79 28.25
CA ARG A 235 -2.76 43.30 28.99
C ARG A 235 -3.80 42.68 28.07
N ASN A 236 -4.14 43.36 26.96
CA ASN A 236 -5.09 42.83 25.99
C ASN A 236 -4.62 41.49 25.40
N THR A 237 -3.32 41.34 25.13
CA THR A 237 -2.75 40.07 24.65
C THR A 237 -2.86 38.97 25.71
N GLN A 238 -2.64 39.28 26.99
CA GLN A 238 -2.88 38.31 28.08
C GLN A 238 -4.35 37.86 28.12
N ASP A 239 -5.29 38.79 27.98
CA ASP A 239 -6.73 38.49 27.97
C ASP A 239 -7.13 37.66 26.75
N ASN A 240 -6.52 37.90 25.58
CA ASN A 240 -6.72 37.08 24.39
C ASN A 240 -6.26 35.64 24.60
N ILE A 241 -5.05 35.47 25.14
CA ILE A 241 -4.48 34.15 25.45
C ILE A 241 -5.40 33.39 26.42
N GLN A 242 -5.89 34.06 27.45
CA GLN A 242 -6.79 33.43 28.42
C GLN A 242 -8.09 32.95 27.76
N ARG A 243 -8.70 33.77 26.91
CA ARG A 243 -9.91 33.38 26.16
C ARG A 243 -9.63 32.25 25.17
N ALA A 244 -8.47 32.22 24.53
CA ALA A 244 -8.08 31.13 23.65
C ALA A 244 -7.93 29.81 24.42
N ARG A 245 -7.35 29.84 25.62
CA ARG A 245 -7.23 28.67 26.51
C ARG A 245 -8.58 28.10 26.90
N GLU A 246 -9.55 28.95 27.23
CA GLU A 246 -10.91 28.52 27.55
C GLU A 246 -11.60 27.84 26.36
N LYS A 247 -11.45 28.40 25.15
CA LYS A 247 -11.96 27.78 23.92
C LYS A 247 -11.30 26.42 23.63
N TYR A 248 -10.00 26.31 23.89
CA TYR A 248 -9.28 25.06 23.72
C TYR A 248 -9.86 23.92 24.56
N ILE A 249 -10.15 24.21 25.83
CA ILE A 249 -10.75 23.22 26.74
C ILE A 249 -12.10 22.75 26.21
N VAL A 250 -12.93 23.66 25.69
CA VAL A 250 -14.23 23.31 25.10
C VAL A 250 -14.05 22.40 23.89
N LEU A 251 -13.20 22.76 22.94
CA LEU A 251 -12.96 21.97 21.73
C LEU A 251 -12.28 20.62 22.03
N PHE A 252 -11.39 20.55 23.03
CA PHE A 252 -10.80 19.29 23.48
C PHE A 252 -11.84 18.37 24.11
N ASN A 253 -12.81 18.93 24.84
CA ASN A 253 -13.95 18.15 25.34
C ASN A 253 -14.85 17.65 24.21
N GLU A 254 -15.11 18.47 23.19
CA GLU A 254 -15.86 18.04 22.00
C GLU A 254 -15.18 16.89 21.27
N ALA A 255 -13.84 16.83 21.31
CA ALA A 255 -13.07 15.72 20.74
C ALA A 255 -13.33 14.38 21.43
N LEU A 256 -13.79 14.36 22.68
CA LEU A 256 -14.08 13.12 23.43
C LEU A 256 -15.30 12.38 22.88
N ASP A 257 -16.19 13.08 22.18
CA ASP A 257 -17.40 12.52 21.57
C ASP A 257 -17.12 11.93 20.17
N LEU A 258 -15.88 12.03 19.68
CA LEU A 258 -15.48 11.57 18.36
C LEU A 258 -14.73 10.24 18.43
N ASP A 259 -14.80 9.49 17.34
CA ASP A 259 -13.97 8.30 17.17
C ASP A 259 -12.48 8.69 17.08
N PRO A 260 -11.58 8.08 17.89
CA PRO A 260 -10.17 8.43 17.91
C PRO A 260 -9.43 8.25 16.59
N ASN A 261 -9.82 7.26 15.78
CA ASN A 261 -9.19 6.99 14.49
C ASN A 261 -9.66 8.01 13.45
N VAL A 262 -10.96 8.32 13.41
CA VAL A 262 -11.51 9.38 12.54
C VAL A 262 -10.86 10.73 12.84
N LEU A 263 -10.70 11.06 14.12
CA LEU A 263 -10.05 12.29 14.55
C LEU A 263 -8.56 12.32 14.17
N ARG A 264 -7.83 11.20 14.34
CA ARG A 264 -6.42 11.08 13.94
C ARG A 264 -6.26 11.29 12.43
N ASN A 265 -7.10 10.65 11.62
CA ASN A 265 -7.08 10.80 10.17
C ASN A 265 -7.39 12.24 9.73
N ALA A 266 -8.36 12.90 10.39
CA ALA A 266 -8.67 14.30 10.13
C ALA A 266 -7.48 15.23 10.47
N LEU A 267 -6.79 14.99 11.58
CA LEU A 267 -5.59 15.73 11.98
C LEU A 267 -4.46 15.58 10.97
N ASP A 268 -4.19 14.35 10.52
CA ASP A 268 -3.13 14.05 9.55
C ASP A 268 -3.44 14.66 8.17
N SER A 269 -4.67 14.51 7.70
CA SER A 269 -5.11 15.11 6.43
C SER A 269 -4.98 16.64 6.45
N HIS A 270 -5.38 17.28 7.56
CA HIS A 270 -5.29 18.72 7.71
C HIS A 270 -3.84 19.22 7.77
N LEU A 271 -2.94 18.52 8.46
CA LEU A 271 -1.51 18.85 8.50
C LEU A 271 -0.86 18.75 7.11
N GLU A 272 -1.16 17.70 6.35
CA GLU A 272 -0.66 17.58 4.97
C GLU A 272 -1.21 18.69 4.06
N ALA A 273 -2.46 19.11 4.26
CA ALA A 273 -3.03 20.26 3.55
C ALA A 273 -2.27 21.56 3.87
N LEU A 274 -2.03 21.86 5.15
CA LEU A 274 -1.27 23.03 5.59
C LEU A 274 0.16 23.04 5.03
N LYS A 275 0.83 21.88 5.06
CA LYS A 275 2.18 21.69 4.52
C LYS A 275 2.22 21.94 3.02
N LYS A 276 1.27 21.38 2.26
CA LYS A 276 1.15 21.59 0.81
C LYS A 276 0.90 23.05 0.44
N GLN A 277 0.13 23.76 1.27
CA GLN A 277 -0.22 25.16 1.08
C GLN A 277 0.83 26.13 1.66
N GLN A 278 1.93 25.62 2.24
CA GLN A 278 3.03 26.41 2.82
C GLN A 278 2.61 27.32 3.99
N PHE A 279 1.58 26.93 4.75
CA PHE A 279 1.15 27.64 5.96
C PHE A 279 2.05 27.29 7.16
N HIS A 280 3.34 27.64 7.11
CA HIS A 280 4.37 27.20 8.07
C HIS A 280 4.01 27.45 9.55
N THR A 281 3.63 28.69 9.90
CA THR A 281 3.30 29.03 11.31
C THR A 281 2.08 28.25 11.81
N GLN A 282 1.06 28.10 10.96
CA GLN A 282 -0.12 27.33 11.33
C GLN A 282 0.19 25.83 11.41
N TYR A 283 1.01 25.31 10.50
CA TYR A 283 1.45 23.91 10.53
C TYR A 283 2.20 23.59 11.84
N GLU A 284 3.14 24.43 12.25
CA GLU A 284 3.89 24.26 13.50
C GLU A 284 2.95 24.30 14.72
N ALA A 285 2.08 25.31 14.79
CA ALA A 285 1.13 25.45 15.89
C ALA A 285 0.15 24.26 15.95
N THR A 286 -0.36 23.81 14.80
CA THR A 286 -1.26 22.65 14.69
C THR A 286 -0.56 21.35 15.05
N THR A 287 0.73 21.21 14.76
CA THR A 287 1.52 20.02 15.15
C THR A 287 1.63 19.90 16.67
N VAL A 288 1.89 21.01 17.36
CA VAL A 288 1.91 21.05 18.83
C VAL A 288 0.52 20.76 19.39
N MET A 289 -0.51 21.44 18.87
CA MET A 289 -1.89 21.21 19.27
C MET A 289 -2.31 19.74 19.10
N LYS A 290 -1.94 19.09 17.98
CA LYS A 290 -2.19 17.67 17.74
C LYS A 290 -1.58 16.81 18.85
N ALA A 291 -0.30 17.03 19.19
CA ALA A 291 0.37 16.25 20.23
C ALA A 291 -0.35 16.38 21.58
N GLN A 292 -0.78 17.59 21.93
CA GLN A 292 -1.50 17.86 23.17
C GLN A 292 -2.90 17.28 23.20
N LEU A 293 -3.61 17.33 22.07
CA LEU A 293 -4.93 16.72 21.96
C LEU A 293 -4.82 15.20 22.11
N LEU A 294 -3.84 14.57 21.45
CA LEU A 294 -3.62 13.13 21.58
C LEU A 294 -3.20 12.74 23.00
N ASP A 295 -2.34 13.55 23.65
CA ASP A 295 -2.00 13.36 25.07
C ASP A 295 -3.23 13.50 25.95
N TYR A 296 -4.05 14.53 25.76
CA TYR A 296 -5.32 14.75 26.47
C TYR A 296 -6.29 13.56 26.33
N LEU A 297 -6.43 13.03 25.12
CA LEU A 297 -7.29 11.88 24.85
C LEU A 297 -6.72 10.58 25.46
N SER A 298 -5.39 10.44 25.51
CA SER A 298 -4.71 9.29 26.11
C SER A 298 -4.68 9.34 27.64
N SER A 299 -4.67 10.54 28.23
CA SER A 299 -4.48 10.82 29.66
C SER A 299 -5.80 10.81 30.46
N ARG A 300 -6.74 9.90 30.16
CA ARG A 300 -7.92 9.61 31.00
C ARG A 300 -7.59 9.18 32.46
N VAL A 301 -6.34 9.29 32.91
CA VAL A 301 -5.90 9.17 34.29
C VAL A 301 -5.16 10.46 34.73
N SER A 302 -5.89 11.32 35.43
CA SER A 302 -5.44 12.45 36.30
C SER A 302 -5.35 13.89 35.70
N ASN A 303 -6.35 14.69 36.09
CA ASN A 303 -6.46 16.14 36.25
C ASN A 303 -5.29 17.09 35.85
N SER A 304 -5.63 18.06 34.99
CA SER A 304 -5.12 19.45 34.88
C SER A 304 -3.68 19.69 34.36
N PRO A 305 -3.36 20.87 33.76
CA PRO A 305 -3.04 21.03 32.35
C PRO A 305 -1.54 21.31 32.13
N LYS A 306 -0.71 20.27 32.20
CA LYS A 306 0.73 20.35 31.88
C LYS A 306 0.98 20.78 30.42
N TRP A 307 0.09 20.38 29.53
CA TRP A 307 0.17 20.70 28.11
C TRP A 307 0.10 22.21 27.82
N LEU A 308 -0.64 23.00 28.63
CA LEU A 308 -0.81 24.44 28.40
C LEU A 308 0.51 25.23 28.51
N GLU A 309 1.47 24.72 29.28
CA GLU A 309 2.81 25.30 29.46
C GLU A 309 3.73 24.96 28.27
N GLU A 310 3.59 23.76 27.69
CA GLU A 310 4.41 23.28 26.56
C GLU A 310 4.17 24.07 25.27
N LEU A 311 2.95 24.59 25.04
CA LEU A 311 2.67 25.51 23.92
C LEU A 311 3.47 26.82 24.02
N GLY A 312 3.78 27.28 25.24
CA GLY A 312 4.60 28.46 25.46
C GLY A 312 6.09 28.23 25.19
N GLU A 313 6.58 27.00 25.36
CA GLU A 313 7.98 26.64 25.15
C GLU A 313 8.36 26.53 23.66
N VAL A 314 7.43 26.12 22.78
CA VAL A 314 7.69 25.95 21.33
C VAL A 314 7.85 27.29 20.58
N VAL A 315 7.46 28.41 21.19
CA VAL A 315 7.62 29.76 20.61
C VAL A 315 9.03 30.33 20.81
N LYS A 316 9.93 29.62 21.53
CA LYS A 316 11.36 29.96 21.60
C LYS A 316 12.03 29.72 20.24
N LEU A 317 11.80 30.64 19.31
CA LEU A 317 12.67 30.84 18.15
C LEU A 317 14.09 31.01 18.68
N GLU A 318 15.05 30.27 18.11
CA GLU A 318 16.47 30.44 18.39
C GLU A 318 16.89 31.90 18.16
N VAL A 319 16.80 32.71 19.21
CA VAL A 319 17.53 33.96 19.26
C VAL A 319 18.98 33.54 19.45
N LYS A 320 19.76 33.56 18.37
CA LYS A 320 21.22 33.57 18.48
C LYS A 320 21.59 34.77 19.34
N ALA A 321 21.81 34.49 20.63
CA ALA A 321 22.28 35.47 21.59
C ALA A 321 23.66 35.92 21.12
N ASN A 322 23.80 37.20 20.79
CA ASN A 322 25.10 37.81 20.77
C ASN A 322 25.61 37.82 22.22
N ASN A 323 26.78 37.21 22.40
CA ASN A 323 27.54 37.26 23.63
C ASN A 323 27.68 38.71 24.09
N ASN A 324 26.96 39.07 25.15
CA ASN A 324 27.43 39.98 26.18
C ASN A 324 26.47 39.87 27.36
N GLY A 325 26.80 38.92 28.23
CA GLY A 325 26.14 38.79 29.51
C GLY A 325 26.33 40.05 30.34
N SER A 326 25.23 40.57 30.87
CA SER A 326 25.24 41.17 32.19
C SER A 326 23.86 41.01 32.82
N VAL A 327 23.91 40.40 34.00
CA VAL A 327 22.85 40.24 34.98
C VAL A 327 22.40 41.61 35.48
N ILE A 328 21.08 41.86 35.54
CA ILE A 328 20.24 42.07 36.73
C ILE A 328 18.78 42.02 36.28
#